data_AF-A0A484KFQ6-F1
#
_entry.id   AF-A0A484KFQ6-F1
#
_cell.length_a   1.000
_cell.length_b   1.000
_cell.length_c   1.000
_cell.angle_alpha   90.00
_cell.angle_beta   90.00
_cell.angle_gamma   90.00
#
_symmetry.space_group_name_H-M   'P 1'
#
loop_
_entity.id
_entity.type
_entity.pdbx_description
1 polymer ?
#
loop_
_entity_poly.entity_id
_entity_poly.type
_entity_poly.pdbx_seq_one_letter_code
_entity_poly.pdbx_strand_id
1 'polypeptide(L)'
;MVNKSWKIIPRPLMEAVLSNHAQQHRVHQPLILHGPRGVGKTTLILERLFNKWNSDPHVTGYVDFAKHIRDHHPAHGQSFPWDSWSNCPPPSLPELRAQLESCLESLALKGIKLCTISSHQIFTTLNKWHGLTAALKQILSADDQSNPRMRVSTRVPSALNLWERAVLVASSRLNAEELGGLDGVEEEGSYNRESLAALKLAKVVMRLQQKWRSNAVKHLNQTGGFSRSLANSATDWPCLLLELLSSAAEVGYFQPKLVINNIEILKNAVLVDDSSVCASMYHDSLIWRIIALGANERCLPIVLVTSDSYYSYRAYMDFGFPDIFISRETFGWTPAEAKIHLAGQFFSQSELDVIVEVLGSNPRHLFELYALKLSSSFQK
;
A
#
# COMPACT_ATOMS: atom_id res chain seq x y z
N MET A 1 11.73 -26.90 17.74
CA MET A 1 10.94 -26.54 16.55
C MET A 1 9.66 -27.35 16.56
N VAL A 2 8.50 -26.70 16.51
CA VAL A 2 7.19 -27.37 16.62
C VAL A 2 6.95 -28.18 15.35
N ASN A 3 6.86 -29.50 15.49
CA ASN A 3 6.71 -30.52 14.44
C ASN A 3 5.29 -30.53 13.82
N LYS A 4 4.65 -29.36 13.64
CA LYS A 4 3.34 -29.25 12.99
C LYS A 4 3.54 -29.00 11.50
N SER A 5 3.17 -29.99 10.70
CA SER A 5 3.02 -29.84 9.25
C SER A 5 2.06 -28.69 8.95
N TRP A 6 2.42 -27.85 7.99
CA TRP A 6 1.58 -26.74 7.56
C TRP A 6 0.32 -27.30 6.90
N LYS A 7 -0.85 -26.90 7.38
CA LYS A 7 -2.12 -27.37 6.84
C LYS A 7 -2.31 -26.73 5.46
N ILE A 8 -2.21 -27.49 4.37
CA ILE A 8 -2.60 -27.00 3.05
C ILE A 8 -4.06 -26.55 3.11
N ILE A 9 -4.33 -25.24 3.03
CA ILE A 9 -5.69 -24.73 3.05
C ILE A 9 -6.31 -24.98 1.66
N PRO A 10 -7.47 -25.66 1.59
CA PRO A 10 -8.18 -25.84 0.33
C PRO A 10 -8.52 -24.49 -0.30
N ARG A 11 -8.32 -24.36 -1.62
CA ARG A 11 -8.63 -23.13 -2.37
C ARG A 11 -10.03 -22.57 -2.09
N PRO A 12 -11.12 -23.39 -1.97
CA PRO A 12 -12.44 -22.87 -1.62
C PRO A 12 -12.50 -22.18 -0.26
N LEU A 13 -11.74 -22.67 0.73
CA LEU A 13 -11.65 -22.03 2.05
C LEU A 13 -10.91 -20.70 1.96
N MET A 14 -9.85 -20.60 1.15
CA MET A 14 -9.16 -19.34 0.89
C MET A 14 -10.06 -18.32 0.20
N GLU A 15 -10.79 -18.75 -0.83
CA GLU A 15 -11.78 -17.93 -1.53
C GLU A 15 -12.84 -17.40 -0.57
N ALA A 16 -13.37 -18.24 0.31
CA ALA A 16 -14.33 -17.84 1.32
C ALA A 16 -13.75 -16.81 2.31
N VAL A 17 -12.52 -17.03 2.80
CA VAL A 17 -11.86 -16.09 3.73
C VAL A 17 -11.61 -14.74 3.07
N LEU A 18 -11.05 -14.73 1.85
CA LEU A 18 -10.79 -13.50 1.09
C LEU A 18 -12.10 -12.78 0.75
N SER A 19 -13.14 -13.52 0.36
CA SER A 19 -14.45 -12.95 0.06
C SER A 19 -15.09 -12.34 1.31
N ASN A 20 -15.06 -13.04 2.44
CA ASN A 20 -15.61 -12.53 3.70
C ASN A 20 -14.85 -11.28 4.17
N HIS A 21 -13.52 -11.26 4.04
CA HIS A 21 -12.71 -10.09 4.37
C HIS A 21 -13.07 -8.90 3.48
N ALA A 22 -13.20 -9.11 2.17
CA ALA A 22 -13.55 -8.08 1.21
C ALA A 22 -15.02 -7.61 1.32
N GLN A 23 -15.95 -8.45 1.77
CA GLN A 23 -17.34 -8.06 1.96
C GLN A 23 -17.53 -7.04 3.09
N GLN A 24 -16.59 -6.96 4.03
CA GLN A 24 -16.64 -5.96 5.09
C GLN A 24 -16.24 -4.58 4.54
N HIS A 25 -16.94 -3.53 4.97
CA HIS A 25 -16.59 -2.14 4.63
C HIS A 25 -15.41 -1.65 5.48
N ARG A 26 -15.25 -2.19 6.70
CA ARG A 26 -14.11 -1.94 7.60
C ARG A 26 -13.72 -3.21 8.34
N VAL A 27 -12.42 -3.39 8.56
CA VAL A 27 -11.77 -4.56 9.14
C VAL A 27 -10.80 -4.14 10.23
N HIS A 28 -10.57 -5.01 11.20
CA HIS A 28 -9.63 -4.76 12.30
C HIS A 28 -8.16 -5.01 11.92
N GLN A 29 -7.91 -5.81 10.89
CA GLN A 29 -6.58 -6.30 10.57
C GLN A 29 -6.43 -6.46 9.05
N PRO A 30 -5.27 -6.10 8.48
CA PRO A 30 -4.96 -6.46 7.10
C PRO A 30 -4.80 -7.98 6.96
N LEU A 31 -5.08 -8.50 5.77
CA LEU A 31 -4.89 -9.91 5.44
C LEU A 31 -3.57 -10.09 4.67
N ILE A 32 -2.73 -11.03 5.10
CA ILE A 32 -1.57 -11.46 4.31
C ILE A 32 -1.91 -12.74 3.56
N LEU A 33 -1.82 -12.67 2.23
CA LEU A 33 -1.87 -13.83 1.36
C LEU A 33 -0.43 -14.26 1.02
N HIS A 34 0.08 -15.18 1.83
CA HIS A 34 1.42 -15.75 1.67
C HIS A 34 1.39 -17.15 1.02
N GLY A 35 2.36 -17.40 0.17
CA GLY A 35 2.69 -18.72 -0.36
C GLY A 35 3.81 -18.66 -1.40
N PRO A 36 4.35 -19.79 -1.84
CA PRO A 36 5.40 -19.86 -2.86
C PRO A 36 5.02 -19.15 -4.17
N ARG A 37 6.03 -18.84 -4.99
CA ARG A 37 5.81 -18.30 -6.34
C ARG A 37 5.13 -19.36 -7.22
N GLY A 38 4.35 -18.92 -8.21
CA GLY A 38 3.69 -19.84 -9.15
C GLY A 38 2.47 -20.63 -8.62
N VAL A 39 2.14 -20.56 -7.33
CA VAL A 39 0.96 -21.24 -6.75
C VAL A 39 -0.40 -20.65 -7.13
N GLY A 40 -0.42 -19.57 -7.92
CA GLY A 40 -1.66 -18.96 -8.42
C GLY A 40 -2.31 -17.91 -7.51
N LYS A 41 -1.58 -17.28 -6.57
CA LYS A 41 -2.11 -16.21 -5.69
C LYS A 41 -2.69 -15.03 -6.49
N THR A 42 -1.90 -14.50 -7.42
CA THR A 42 -2.30 -13.36 -8.27
C THR A 42 -3.44 -13.76 -9.21
N THR A 43 -3.41 -14.97 -9.78
CA THR A 43 -4.49 -15.51 -10.60
C THR A 43 -5.80 -15.63 -9.82
N LEU A 44 -5.75 -16.13 -8.58
CA LEU A 44 -6.92 -16.19 -7.71
C LEU A 44 -7.53 -14.80 -7.51
N ILE A 45 -6.71 -13.80 -7.22
CA ILE A 45 -7.20 -12.43 -7.01
C ILE A 45 -7.77 -11.86 -8.31
N LEU A 46 -6.97 -11.79 -9.37
CA LEU A 46 -7.33 -11.09 -10.60
C LEU A 46 -8.45 -11.79 -11.38
N GLU A 47 -8.38 -13.10 -11.55
CA GLU A 47 -9.31 -13.82 -12.44
C GLU A 47 -10.61 -14.26 -11.73
N ARG A 48 -10.58 -14.49 -10.41
CA ARG A 48 -11.76 -15.01 -9.67
C ARG A 48 -12.45 -14.01 -8.77
N LEU A 49 -11.69 -13.14 -8.10
CA LEU A 49 -12.21 -12.28 -7.03
C LEU A 49 -12.37 -10.82 -7.47
N PHE A 50 -11.46 -10.33 -8.32
CA PHE A 50 -11.36 -8.91 -8.67
C PHE A 50 -12.63 -8.34 -9.30
N ASN A 51 -13.28 -9.10 -10.21
CA ASN A 51 -14.54 -8.67 -10.82
C ASN A 51 -15.65 -8.46 -9.78
N LYS A 52 -15.76 -9.36 -8.79
CA LYS A 52 -16.72 -9.24 -7.69
C LYS A 52 -16.36 -8.11 -6.72
N TRP A 53 -15.07 -7.82 -6.56
CA TRP A 53 -14.60 -6.74 -5.72
C TRP A 53 -14.65 -5.37 -6.40
N ASN A 54 -15.01 -5.31 -7.68
CA ASN A 54 -15.23 -4.10 -8.47
C ASN A 54 -16.66 -3.96 -9.00
N SER A 55 -17.59 -4.79 -8.54
CA SER A 55 -19.01 -4.60 -8.78
C SER A 55 -19.61 -3.74 -7.67
N ASP A 56 -20.41 -2.73 -8.03
CA ASP A 56 -21.07 -1.83 -7.08
C ASP A 56 -21.75 -2.62 -5.94
N PRO A 57 -21.58 -2.21 -4.67
CA PRO A 57 -20.95 -0.98 -4.16
C PRO A 57 -19.42 -1.08 -3.92
N HIS A 58 -18.78 -2.14 -4.38
CA HIS A 58 -17.37 -2.42 -4.10
C HIS A 58 -16.43 -1.75 -5.10
N VAL A 59 -15.34 -1.18 -4.58
CA VAL A 59 -14.29 -0.56 -5.40
C VAL A 59 -12.94 -1.07 -4.93
N THR A 60 -12.13 -1.63 -5.83
CA THR A 60 -10.80 -2.16 -5.48
C THR A 60 -9.69 -1.37 -6.14
N GLY A 61 -8.74 -0.91 -5.32
CA GLY A 61 -7.42 -0.49 -5.77
C GLY A 61 -6.50 -1.69 -5.84
N TYR A 62 -5.82 -1.88 -6.97
CA TYR A 62 -4.83 -2.94 -7.15
C TYR A 62 -3.48 -2.29 -7.47
N VAL A 63 -2.49 -2.58 -6.64
CA VAL A 63 -1.09 -2.14 -6.82
C VAL A 63 -0.25 -3.39 -6.98
N ASP A 64 0.61 -3.41 -8.00
CA ASP A 64 1.60 -4.48 -8.17
C ASP A 64 2.98 -3.86 -8.29
N PHE A 65 3.77 -3.96 -7.22
CA PHE A 65 5.11 -3.38 -7.20
C PHE A 65 6.08 -4.08 -8.16
N ALA A 66 5.76 -5.30 -8.62
CA ALA A 66 6.56 -6.00 -9.63
C ALA A 66 6.40 -5.40 -11.03
N LYS A 67 5.37 -4.57 -11.27
CA LYS A 67 5.09 -3.99 -12.60
C LYS A 67 6.25 -3.15 -13.15
N HIS A 68 7.09 -2.60 -12.28
CA HIS A 68 8.27 -1.81 -12.64
C HIS A 68 9.45 -2.67 -13.11
N ILE A 69 9.44 -3.98 -12.86
CA ILE A 69 10.46 -4.93 -13.32
C ILE A 69 10.03 -5.46 -14.69
N ARG A 70 10.32 -4.66 -15.74
CA ARG A 70 9.77 -4.87 -17.10
C ARG A 70 10.10 -6.24 -17.69
N ASP A 71 11.29 -6.74 -17.41
CA ASP A 71 11.79 -8.00 -17.98
C ASP A 71 11.09 -9.24 -17.40
N HIS A 72 10.32 -9.10 -16.32
CA HIS A 72 9.77 -10.24 -15.57
C HIS A 72 8.32 -10.01 -15.13
N HIS A 73 7.52 -9.29 -15.91
CA HIS A 73 6.13 -9.02 -15.54
C HIS A 73 5.12 -9.26 -16.69
N PRO A 74 3.99 -9.95 -16.44
CA PRO A 74 2.95 -10.25 -17.45
C PRO A 74 2.40 -9.06 -18.22
N ALA A 75 2.30 -7.90 -17.57
CA ALA A 75 1.87 -6.67 -18.25
C ALA A 75 2.78 -6.22 -19.41
N HIS A 76 4.01 -6.74 -19.49
CA HIS A 76 4.97 -6.46 -20.57
C HIS A 76 5.23 -7.69 -21.45
N GLY A 77 4.33 -8.69 -21.41
CA GLY A 77 4.45 -9.93 -22.19
C GLY A 77 5.46 -10.94 -21.63
N GLN A 78 5.94 -10.74 -20.40
CA GLN A 78 6.93 -11.59 -19.74
C GLN A 78 6.30 -12.42 -18.61
N SER A 79 6.97 -13.47 -18.14
CA SER A 79 6.51 -14.22 -16.95
C SER A 79 7.13 -13.65 -15.67
N PHE A 80 6.41 -13.78 -14.55
CA PHE A 80 7.01 -13.58 -13.24
C PHE A 80 8.25 -14.46 -13.06
N PRO A 81 9.33 -13.97 -12.44
CA PRO A 81 10.51 -14.77 -12.23
C PRO A 81 10.16 -15.86 -11.21
N TRP A 82 10.56 -17.09 -11.53
CA TRP A 82 10.48 -18.19 -10.60
C TRP A 82 11.35 -17.87 -9.38
N ASP A 83 12.56 -17.37 -9.63
CA ASP A 83 13.54 -17.02 -8.61
C ASP A 83 13.15 -15.77 -7.81
N SER A 84 13.86 -15.54 -6.70
CA SER A 84 13.65 -14.37 -5.83
C SER A 84 13.74 -13.05 -6.62
N TRP A 85 12.87 -12.10 -6.26
CA TRP A 85 12.90 -10.73 -6.78
C TRP A 85 14.24 -10.03 -6.47
N SER A 86 15.00 -10.52 -5.49
CA SER A 86 16.35 -10.05 -5.17
C SER A 86 17.36 -10.24 -6.30
N ASN A 87 17.10 -11.16 -7.23
CA ASN A 87 17.99 -11.41 -8.37
C ASN A 87 17.66 -10.53 -9.57
N CYS A 88 16.51 -9.83 -9.52
CA CYS A 88 16.13 -8.84 -10.52
C CYS A 88 16.70 -7.47 -10.13
N PRO A 89 16.97 -6.58 -11.11
CA PRO A 89 17.33 -5.20 -10.81
C PRO A 89 16.21 -4.56 -9.96
N PRO A 90 16.53 -4.07 -8.75
CA PRO A 90 15.53 -3.52 -7.86
C PRO A 90 14.93 -2.23 -8.42
N PRO A 91 13.60 -2.06 -8.39
CA PRO A 91 12.94 -0.84 -8.86
C PRO A 91 13.22 0.36 -7.94
N SER A 92 12.97 1.57 -8.43
CA SER A 92 13.17 2.78 -7.64
C SER A 92 12.05 2.97 -6.61
N LEU A 93 12.41 3.34 -5.37
CA LEU A 93 11.44 3.61 -4.32
C LEU A 93 10.45 4.75 -4.68
N PRO A 94 10.88 5.87 -5.29
CA PRO A 94 9.95 6.93 -5.69
C PRO A 94 8.87 6.45 -6.67
N GLU A 95 9.22 5.55 -7.60
CA GLU A 95 8.24 4.98 -8.54
C GLU A 95 7.21 4.10 -7.83
N LEU A 96 7.66 3.18 -6.96
CA LEU A 96 6.75 2.32 -6.20
C LEU A 96 5.82 3.14 -5.30
N ARG A 97 6.38 4.16 -4.64
CA ARG A 97 5.61 5.12 -3.84
C ARG A 97 4.57 5.84 -4.69
N ALA A 98 4.96 6.38 -5.84
CA ALA A 98 4.06 7.07 -6.75
C ALA A 98 2.93 6.14 -7.25
N GLN A 99 3.22 4.87 -7.51
CA GLN A 99 2.23 3.87 -7.91
C GLN A 99 1.18 3.65 -6.81
N LEU A 100 1.61 3.50 -5.54
CA LEU A 100 0.71 3.36 -4.40
C LEU A 100 -0.13 4.62 -4.18
N GLU A 101 0.52 5.79 -4.14
CA GLU A 101 -0.15 7.08 -3.95
C GLU A 101 -1.19 7.35 -5.04
N SER A 102 -0.85 7.11 -6.32
CA SER A 102 -1.77 7.28 -7.45
C SER A 102 -2.99 6.35 -7.36
N CYS A 103 -2.79 5.10 -6.92
CA CYS A 103 -3.89 4.16 -6.73
C CYS A 103 -4.84 4.62 -5.62
N LEU A 104 -4.30 5.03 -4.47
CA LEU A 104 -5.08 5.54 -3.34
C LEU A 104 -5.80 6.86 -3.68
N GLU A 105 -5.13 7.75 -4.42
CA GLU A 105 -5.74 8.98 -4.94
C GLU A 105 -6.90 8.67 -5.88
N SER A 106 -6.76 7.68 -6.77
CA SER A 106 -7.86 7.24 -7.64
C SER A 106 -9.07 6.74 -6.86
N LEU A 107 -8.85 5.98 -5.78
CA LEU A 107 -9.94 5.57 -4.88
C LEU A 107 -10.58 6.76 -4.17
N ALA A 108 -9.77 7.71 -3.68
CA ALA A 108 -10.28 8.91 -3.02
C ALA A 108 -11.10 9.77 -3.99
N LEU A 109 -10.68 9.90 -5.25
CA LEU A 109 -11.43 10.57 -6.30
C LEU A 109 -12.79 9.89 -6.56
N LYS A 110 -12.85 8.56 -6.54
CA LYS A 110 -14.13 7.84 -6.62
C LYS A 110 -15.02 8.11 -5.40
N GLY A 111 -14.44 8.15 -4.20
CA GLY A 111 -15.18 8.53 -2.99
C GLY A 111 -15.71 9.96 -3.03
N ILE A 112 -14.94 10.90 -3.59
CA ILE A 112 -15.39 12.28 -3.83
C ILE A 112 -16.54 12.28 -4.83
N LYS A 113 -16.43 11.57 -5.97
CA LYS A 113 -17.51 11.48 -6.97
C LYS A 113 -18.82 10.93 -6.39
N LEU A 114 -18.73 10.05 -5.41
CA LEU A 114 -19.86 9.51 -4.65
C LEU A 114 -20.28 10.41 -3.46
N CYS A 115 -19.75 11.63 -3.35
CA CYS A 115 -20.03 12.56 -2.25
C CYS A 115 -19.75 11.99 -0.84
N THR A 116 -18.98 10.91 -0.71
CA THR A 116 -18.63 10.28 0.58
C THR A 116 -17.43 10.94 1.27
N ILE A 117 -16.63 11.67 0.49
CA ILE A 117 -15.43 12.37 0.94
C ILE A 117 -15.64 13.87 0.72
N SER A 118 -15.69 14.61 1.82
CA SER A 118 -15.85 16.07 1.86
C SER A 118 -14.56 16.80 2.21
N SER A 119 -14.48 18.09 1.84
CA SER A 119 -13.43 19.03 2.27
C SER A 119 -13.22 19.02 3.79
N HIS A 120 -14.30 18.98 4.57
CA HIS A 120 -14.24 18.93 6.03
C HIS A 120 -13.62 17.61 6.54
N GLN A 121 -13.99 16.45 6.00
CA GLN A 121 -13.39 15.17 6.39
C GLN A 121 -11.89 15.12 6.06
N ILE A 122 -11.48 15.69 4.91
CA ILE A 122 -10.08 15.81 4.54
C ILE A 122 -9.33 16.67 5.58
N PHE A 123 -9.90 17.82 5.95
CA PHE A 123 -9.33 18.68 6.99
C PHE A 123 -9.21 17.98 8.34
N THR A 124 -10.26 17.32 8.83
CA THR A 124 -10.25 16.67 10.15
C THR A 124 -9.21 15.54 10.19
N THR A 125 -9.13 14.74 9.14
CA THR A 125 -8.15 13.64 9.03
C THR A 125 -6.73 14.19 9.01
N LEU A 126 -6.49 15.26 8.24
CA LEU A 126 -5.17 15.89 8.15
C LEU A 126 -4.78 16.59 9.47
N ASN A 127 -5.69 17.34 10.08
CA ASN A 127 -5.44 18.13 11.30
C ASN A 127 -5.22 17.26 12.55
N LYS A 128 -5.73 16.03 12.55
CA LYS A 128 -5.51 15.05 13.62
C LYS A 128 -4.04 14.71 13.82
N TRP A 129 -3.29 14.61 12.72
CA TRP A 129 -1.88 14.17 12.73
C TRP A 129 -0.88 15.28 12.42
N HIS A 130 -1.33 16.38 11.82
CA HIS A 130 -0.46 17.42 11.29
C HIS A 130 -0.83 18.83 11.78
N GLY A 131 0.18 19.61 12.18
CA GLY A 131 0.02 21.04 12.43
C GLY A 131 -0.09 21.83 11.12
N LEU A 132 -1.30 22.31 10.78
CA LEU A 132 -1.58 22.90 9.46
C LEU A 132 -1.28 24.40 9.36
N THR A 133 -1.33 25.11 10.49
CA THR A 133 -1.30 26.58 10.52
C THR A 133 -0.10 27.18 9.79
N ALA A 134 1.11 26.67 10.03
CA ALA A 134 2.32 27.19 9.40
C ALA A 134 2.35 26.92 7.88
N ALA A 135 1.92 25.72 7.47
CA ALA A 135 1.90 25.31 6.07
C ALA A 135 0.86 26.13 5.28
N LEU A 136 -0.35 26.27 5.83
CA LEU A 136 -1.42 27.03 5.20
C LEU A 136 -1.09 28.52 5.10
N LYS A 137 -0.47 29.11 6.14
CA LYS A 137 0.04 30.49 6.07
C LYS A 137 1.05 30.67 4.96
N GLN A 138 1.99 29.74 4.82
CA GLN A 138 2.99 29.80 3.76
C GLN A 138 2.36 29.70 2.35
N ILE A 139 1.42 28.77 2.16
CA ILE A 139 0.68 28.61 0.90
C ILE A 139 -0.12 29.87 0.55
N LEU A 140 -0.90 30.39 1.51
CA LEU A 140 -1.71 31.60 1.31
C LEU A 140 -0.84 32.85 1.10
N SER A 141 0.33 32.95 1.75
CA SER A 141 1.24 34.08 1.58
C SER A 141 1.90 34.14 0.21
N ALA A 142 2.18 32.98 -0.40
CA ALA A 142 2.65 32.90 -1.77
C ALA A 142 1.57 33.39 -2.76
N ASP A 143 0.30 33.17 -2.43
CA ASP A 143 -0.84 33.63 -3.22
C ASP A 143 -1.19 35.10 -3.03
N ASP A 144 -1.08 35.62 -1.82
CA ASP A 144 -1.37 37.03 -1.52
C ASP A 144 -0.37 37.98 -2.22
N GLN A 145 0.82 37.49 -2.61
CA GLN A 145 1.75 38.22 -3.48
C GLN A 145 1.26 38.34 -4.93
N SER A 146 0.37 37.43 -5.37
CA SER A 146 -0.20 37.40 -6.72
C SER A 146 -1.56 38.12 -6.83
N ASN A 147 -2.32 38.26 -5.73
CA ASN A 147 -3.64 38.90 -5.74
C ASN A 147 -3.93 39.70 -4.44
N PRO A 148 -3.69 41.03 -4.42
CA PRO A 148 -3.77 41.83 -3.20
C PRO A 148 -5.19 42.15 -2.70
N ARG A 149 -6.25 41.66 -3.35
CA ARG A 149 -7.66 42.00 -3.07
C ARG A 149 -8.30 41.23 -1.91
N MET A 150 -7.63 40.22 -1.33
CA MET A 150 -8.17 39.37 -0.24
C MET A 150 -7.61 39.67 1.16
N ARG A 151 -7.16 40.90 1.43
CA ARG A 151 -6.71 41.29 2.78
C ARG A 151 -7.87 41.72 3.66
N VAL A 152 -8.50 40.78 4.37
CA VAL A 152 -9.32 41.10 5.56
C VAL A 152 -9.14 40.05 6.67
N SER A 153 -8.60 40.49 7.81
CA SER A 153 -9.01 40.20 9.21
C SER A 153 -7.82 40.26 10.17
N THR A 154 -7.97 41.02 11.26
CA THR A 154 -7.01 41.25 12.36
C THR A 154 -7.04 40.18 13.46
N ARG A 155 -7.80 39.08 13.28
CA ARG A 155 -7.84 37.96 14.23
C ARG A 155 -6.78 36.91 13.88
N VAL A 156 -6.19 36.28 14.90
CA VAL A 156 -5.35 35.08 14.72
C VAL A 156 -6.20 34.01 14.03
N PRO A 157 -5.93 33.64 12.76
CA PRO A 157 -6.78 32.71 12.03
C PRO A 157 -6.68 31.32 12.66
N SER A 158 -7.82 30.66 12.90
CA SER A 158 -7.84 29.24 13.25
C SER A 158 -7.33 28.39 12.07
N ALA A 159 -6.89 27.16 12.33
CA ALA A 159 -6.47 26.25 11.28
C ALA A 159 -7.60 25.96 10.26
N LEU A 160 -8.84 25.88 10.74
CA LEU A 160 -10.03 25.69 9.91
C LEU A 160 -10.27 26.90 9.00
N ASN A 161 -10.20 28.13 9.53
CA ASN A 161 -10.42 29.34 8.72
C ASN A 161 -9.34 29.48 7.63
N LEU A 162 -8.09 29.12 7.95
CA LEU A 162 -7.00 29.09 6.96
C LEU A 162 -7.24 28.01 5.90
N TRP A 163 -7.77 26.87 6.31
CA TRP A 163 -8.11 25.77 5.41
C TRP A 163 -9.21 26.18 4.44
N GLU A 164 -10.35 26.65 4.93
CA GLU A 164 -11.48 27.09 4.11
C GLU A 164 -11.07 28.16 3.09
N ARG A 165 -10.27 29.15 3.52
CA ARG A 165 -9.73 30.17 2.62
C ARG A 165 -8.82 29.56 1.55
N ALA A 166 -7.92 28.65 1.92
CA ALA A 166 -7.00 28.02 0.98
C ALA A 166 -7.74 27.09 -0.01
N VAL A 167 -8.77 26.38 0.45
CA VAL A 167 -9.63 25.54 -0.41
C VAL A 167 -10.42 26.41 -1.39
N LEU A 168 -10.98 27.54 -0.94
CA LEU A 168 -11.69 28.47 -1.83
C LEU A 168 -10.78 29.01 -2.94
N VAL A 169 -9.55 29.40 -2.59
CA VAL A 169 -8.57 29.86 -3.59
C VAL A 169 -8.16 28.72 -4.52
N ALA A 170 -7.89 27.52 -4.00
CA ALA A 170 -7.54 26.36 -4.81
C ALA A 170 -8.68 25.92 -5.75
N SER A 171 -9.93 25.96 -5.28
CA SER A 171 -11.13 25.62 -6.06
C SER A 171 -11.33 26.58 -7.23
N SER A 172 -11.06 27.87 -7.03
CA SER A 172 -11.13 28.89 -8.09
C SER A 172 -10.15 28.66 -9.25
N ARG A 173 -9.08 27.90 -9.00
CA ARG A 173 -8.00 27.62 -9.97
C ARG A 173 -8.13 26.28 -10.69
N LEU A 174 -9.08 25.44 -10.29
CA LEU A 174 -9.34 24.17 -10.97
C LEU A 174 -9.86 24.44 -12.39
N ASN A 175 -9.22 23.82 -13.37
CA ASN A 175 -9.63 23.88 -14.78
C ASN A 175 -10.63 22.75 -15.12
N ALA A 176 -11.37 22.90 -16.22
CA ALA A 176 -12.34 21.90 -16.70
C ALA A 176 -11.72 20.50 -16.94
N GLU A 177 -10.48 20.43 -17.44
CA GLU A 177 -9.77 19.16 -17.62
C GLU A 177 -9.45 18.46 -16.29
N GLU A 178 -9.14 19.25 -15.25
CA GLU A 178 -8.82 18.72 -13.92
C GLU A 178 -10.08 18.25 -13.17
N LEU A 179 -11.26 18.73 -13.58
CA LEU A 179 -12.54 18.31 -13.03
C LEU A 179 -12.95 16.93 -13.53
N GLY A 180 -12.40 16.42 -14.64
CA GLY A 180 -12.53 15.01 -15.03
C GLY A 180 -13.97 14.45 -15.00
N GLY A 181 -14.95 15.27 -15.40
CA GLY A 181 -16.37 14.95 -15.40
C GLY A 181 -17.07 15.06 -14.03
N LEU A 182 -16.55 15.84 -13.09
CA LEU A 182 -17.22 16.22 -11.82
C LEU A 182 -18.37 17.23 -12.01
N ASP A 183 -18.77 17.54 -13.24
CA ASP A 183 -19.94 18.36 -13.58
C ASP A 183 -21.23 17.57 -13.36
N GLY A 184 -21.56 17.31 -12.08
CA GLY A 184 -22.90 16.90 -11.68
C GLY A 184 -23.89 18.07 -11.74
N VAL A 185 -25.08 17.89 -11.19
CA VAL A 185 -26.04 19.00 -10.93
C VAL A 185 -25.30 20.12 -10.16
N GLU A 186 -25.60 21.39 -10.43
CA GLU A 186 -24.79 22.56 -10.01
C GLU A 186 -24.30 22.50 -8.55
N GLU A 187 -25.12 22.00 -7.61
CA GLU A 187 -24.73 21.81 -6.20
C GLU A 187 -23.73 20.66 -5.99
N GLU A 188 -24.01 19.44 -6.49
CA GLU A 188 -23.10 18.29 -6.38
C GLU A 188 -21.76 18.56 -7.07
N GLY A 189 -21.77 19.23 -8.22
CA GLY A 189 -20.56 19.65 -8.92
C GLY A 189 -19.71 20.64 -8.12
N SER A 190 -20.34 21.57 -7.40
CA SER A 190 -19.66 22.51 -6.51
C SER A 190 -19.00 21.80 -5.31
N TYR A 191 -19.71 20.89 -4.63
CA TYR A 191 -19.17 20.11 -3.51
C TYR A 191 -18.01 19.19 -3.94
N ASN A 192 -18.14 18.57 -5.10
CA ASN A 192 -17.12 17.72 -5.72
C ASN A 192 -15.87 18.53 -6.07
N ARG A 193 -16.05 19.71 -6.65
CA ARG A 193 -14.97 20.64 -6.96
C ARG A 193 -14.23 21.11 -5.70
N GLU A 194 -14.97 21.47 -4.66
CA GLU A 194 -14.39 21.86 -3.37
C GLU A 194 -13.57 20.72 -2.76
N SER A 195 -14.14 19.50 -2.73
CA SER A 195 -13.50 18.33 -2.14
C SER A 195 -12.26 17.89 -2.94
N LEU A 196 -12.29 18.02 -4.27
CA LEU A 196 -11.11 17.82 -5.11
C LEU A 196 -10.02 18.85 -4.82
N ALA A 197 -10.38 20.13 -4.70
CA ALA A 197 -9.45 21.19 -4.35
C ALA A 197 -8.82 20.94 -2.98
N ALA A 198 -9.62 20.53 -2.01
CA ALA A 198 -9.20 20.13 -0.67
C ALA A 198 -8.19 18.95 -0.69
N LEU A 199 -8.45 17.91 -1.48
CA LEU A 199 -7.54 16.77 -1.61
C LEU A 199 -6.19 17.18 -2.21
N LYS A 200 -6.20 18.00 -3.27
CA LYS A 200 -4.97 18.55 -3.88
C LYS A 200 -4.22 19.44 -2.89
N LEU A 201 -4.93 20.31 -2.16
CA LEU A 201 -4.35 21.17 -1.12
C LEU A 201 -3.70 20.34 -0.01
N ALA A 202 -4.35 19.28 0.47
CA ALA A 202 -3.78 18.37 1.46
C ALA A 202 -2.42 17.80 0.99
N LYS A 203 -2.35 17.33 -0.27
CA LYS A 203 -1.11 16.83 -0.86
C LYS A 203 -0.01 17.90 -0.91
N VAL A 204 -0.36 19.15 -1.23
CA VAL A 204 0.58 20.29 -1.22
C VAL A 204 1.09 20.58 0.19
N VAL A 205 0.21 20.63 1.19
CA VAL A 205 0.58 20.80 2.61
C VAL A 205 1.58 19.74 3.04
N MET A 206 1.34 18.48 2.67
CA MET A 206 2.23 17.38 3.04
C MET A 206 3.59 17.45 2.35
N ARG A 207 3.63 17.79 1.06
CA ARG A 207 4.88 18.03 0.34
C ARG A 207 5.70 19.15 0.98
N LEU A 208 5.04 20.22 1.43
CA LEU A 208 5.71 21.31 2.12
C LEU A 208 6.31 20.86 3.46
N GLN A 209 5.55 20.09 4.24
CA GLN A 209 6.04 19.53 5.50
C GLN A 209 7.17 18.50 5.29
N GLN A 210 7.11 17.70 4.24
CA GLN A 210 8.21 16.80 3.83
C GLN A 210 9.47 17.60 3.50
N LYS A 211 9.33 18.73 2.78
CA LYS A 211 10.45 19.63 2.47
C LYS A 211 11.11 20.20 3.73
N TRP A 212 10.35 20.52 4.78
CA TRP A 212 10.94 20.98 6.05
C TRP A 212 11.82 19.91 6.73
N ARG A 213 11.63 18.64 6.39
CA ARG A 213 12.37 17.50 6.97
C ARG A 213 13.50 16.98 6.05
N SER A 214 13.69 17.55 4.87
CA SER A 214 14.63 17.03 3.86
C SER A 214 16.06 16.90 4.38
N ASN A 215 16.54 17.89 5.14
CA ASN A 215 17.90 17.87 5.68
C ASN A 215 18.08 16.75 6.73
N ALA A 216 17.05 16.49 7.53
CA ALA A 216 17.07 15.42 8.53
C ALA A 216 17.02 14.03 7.87
N VAL A 217 16.22 13.88 6.80
CA VAL A 217 16.18 12.65 5.99
C VAL A 217 17.54 12.39 5.34
N LYS A 218 18.13 13.42 4.71
CA LYS A 218 19.46 13.33 4.11
C LYS A 218 20.53 12.90 5.13
N HIS A 219 20.55 13.53 6.29
CA HIS A 219 21.48 13.14 7.37
C HIS A 219 21.24 11.70 7.85
N LEU A 220 19.98 11.27 7.97
CA LEU A 220 19.63 9.90 8.37
C LEU A 220 20.15 8.87 7.34
N ASN A 221 19.93 9.12 6.06
CA ASN A 221 20.37 8.23 4.98
C ASN A 221 21.89 8.13 4.92
N GLN A 222 22.60 9.24 5.13
CA GLN A 222 24.07 9.27 5.15
C GLN A 222 24.67 8.51 6.35
N THR A 223 24.03 8.62 7.51
CA THR A 223 24.51 7.98 8.75
C THR A 223 24.08 6.53 8.90
N GLY A 224 23.12 6.06 8.10
CA GLY A 224 22.51 4.73 8.24
C GLY A 224 21.72 4.57 9.55
N GLY A 225 21.31 5.67 10.16
CA GLY A 225 20.57 5.66 11.44
C GLY A 225 19.11 5.25 11.30
N PHE A 226 18.40 5.17 12.42
CA PHE A 226 16.96 4.92 12.47
C PHE A 226 16.21 6.09 13.11
N SER A 227 15.08 6.49 12.51
CA SER A 227 14.19 7.49 13.09
C SER A 227 12.73 7.17 12.75
N ARG A 228 11.95 6.82 13.78
CA ARG A 228 10.52 6.53 13.64
C ARG A 228 9.73 7.72 13.11
N SER A 229 10.07 8.94 13.51
CA SER A 229 9.35 10.14 13.08
C SER A 229 9.57 10.44 11.59
N LEU A 230 10.81 10.27 11.11
CA LEU A 230 11.14 10.45 9.69
C LEU A 230 10.55 9.32 8.84
N ALA A 231 10.59 8.08 9.34
CA ALA A 231 9.95 6.93 8.70
C ALA A 231 8.44 7.14 8.52
N ASN A 232 7.75 7.54 9.59
CA ASN A 232 6.33 7.87 9.53
C ASN A 232 6.09 9.04 8.57
N SER A 233 6.94 10.07 8.59
CA SER A 233 6.77 11.20 7.68
C SER A 233 6.82 10.83 6.20
N ALA A 234 7.57 9.79 5.84
CA ALA A 234 7.65 9.30 4.48
C ALA A 234 6.36 8.59 4.04
N THR A 235 5.63 7.99 4.97
CA THR A 235 4.40 7.22 4.72
C THR A 235 3.11 7.98 5.05
N ASP A 236 3.20 9.26 5.43
CA ASP A 236 2.03 10.04 5.87
C ASP A 236 0.93 10.13 4.82
N TRP A 237 1.28 10.41 3.56
CA TRP A 237 0.27 10.59 2.51
C TRP A 237 -0.55 9.33 2.22
N PRO A 238 0.07 8.15 1.94
CA PRO A 238 -0.71 6.94 1.76
C PRO A 238 -1.51 6.57 3.03
N CYS A 239 -0.96 6.79 4.24
CA CYS A 239 -1.71 6.49 5.48
C CYS A 239 -2.91 7.42 5.69
N LEU A 240 -2.79 8.70 5.35
CA LEU A 240 -3.90 9.65 5.40
C LEU A 240 -5.01 9.26 4.42
N LEU A 241 -4.66 8.88 3.19
CA LEU A 241 -5.64 8.40 2.21
C LEU A 241 -6.33 7.12 2.68
N LEU A 242 -5.61 6.21 3.32
CA LEU A 242 -6.20 5.00 3.90
C LEU A 242 -7.19 5.33 5.01
N GLU A 243 -6.85 6.25 5.93
CA GLU A 243 -7.75 6.69 7.00
C GLU A 243 -9.00 7.39 6.44
N LEU A 244 -8.82 8.25 5.44
CA LEU A 244 -9.89 8.95 4.75
C LEU A 244 -10.85 7.97 4.04
N LEU A 245 -10.30 7.04 3.26
CA LEU A 245 -11.09 6.01 2.57
C LEU A 245 -11.80 5.08 3.54
N SER A 246 -11.15 4.71 4.64
CA SER A 246 -11.76 3.89 5.69
C SER A 246 -12.93 4.63 6.34
N SER A 247 -12.76 5.92 6.61
CA SER A 247 -13.80 6.78 7.19
C SER A 247 -14.98 7.01 6.25
N ALA A 248 -14.72 7.07 4.94
CA ALA A 248 -15.74 7.20 3.90
C ALA A 248 -16.46 5.88 3.57
N ALA A 249 -15.93 4.73 4.01
CA ALA A 249 -16.51 3.44 3.69
C ALA A 249 -17.89 3.26 4.37
N GLU A 250 -18.90 2.96 3.56
CA GLU A 250 -20.30 2.81 3.96
C GLU A 250 -20.93 1.52 3.36
N VAL A 251 -21.74 0.84 4.17
CA VAL A 251 -22.38 -0.41 3.75
C VAL A 251 -23.41 -0.16 2.65
N GLY A 252 -23.32 -0.89 1.54
CA GLY A 252 -24.28 -0.74 0.43
C GLY A 252 -24.03 0.44 -0.50
N TYR A 253 -23.04 1.29 -0.23
CA TYR A 253 -22.80 2.51 -1.01
C TYR A 253 -21.37 2.64 -1.54
N PHE A 254 -20.38 2.81 -0.65
CA PHE A 254 -18.97 2.92 -1.04
C PHE A 254 -18.11 1.99 -0.20
N GLN A 255 -17.59 0.92 -0.80
CA GLN A 255 -16.80 -0.08 -0.09
C GLN A 255 -15.41 -0.27 -0.71
N PRO A 256 -14.48 0.68 -0.44
CA PRO A 256 -13.13 0.64 -0.97
C PRO A 256 -12.35 -0.55 -0.40
N LYS A 257 -11.44 -1.08 -1.22
CA LYS A 257 -10.52 -2.18 -0.89
C LYS A 257 -9.17 -1.87 -1.48
N LEU A 258 -8.11 -2.41 -0.88
CA LEU A 258 -6.77 -2.29 -1.42
C LEU A 258 -6.11 -3.66 -1.47
N VAL A 259 -5.61 -4.03 -2.64
CA VAL A 259 -4.72 -5.17 -2.83
C VAL A 259 -3.34 -4.63 -3.17
N ILE A 260 -2.34 -4.98 -2.38
CA ILE A 260 -0.93 -4.70 -2.66
C ILE A 260 -0.23 -6.02 -2.98
N ASN A 261 0.09 -6.22 -4.25
CA ASN A 261 0.80 -7.38 -4.74
C ASN A 261 2.32 -7.16 -4.70
N ASN A 262 3.05 -8.22 -4.34
CA ASN A 262 4.51 -8.25 -4.22
C ASN A 262 5.05 -7.18 -3.24
N ILE A 263 4.46 -7.07 -2.05
CA ILE A 263 4.85 -6.09 -1.01
C ILE A 263 6.35 -6.17 -0.66
N GLU A 264 6.96 -7.35 -0.75
CA GLU A 264 8.40 -7.57 -0.50
C GLU A 264 9.33 -6.76 -1.41
N ILE A 265 8.88 -6.38 -2.61
CA ILE A 265 9.70 -5.61 -3.56
C ILE A 265 9.99 -4.22 -3.00
N LEU A 266 9.02 -3.64 -2.28
CA LEU A 266 9.17 -2.33 -1.65
C LEU A 266 10.32 -2.32 -0.63
N LYS A 267 10.56 -3.43 0.07
CA LYS A 267 11.67 -3.55 1.03
C LYS A 267 13.04 -3.48 0.37
N ASN A 268 13.15 -4.03 -0.84
CA ASN A 268 14.40 -4.18 -1.58
C ASN A 268 14.59 -3.08 -2.65
N ALA A 269 13.69 -2.09 -2.71
CA ALA A 269 13.76 -1.01 -3.68
C ALA A 269 14.99 -0.11 -3.48
N VAL A 270 15.46 0.53 -4.55
CA VAL A 270 16.59 1.46 -4.50
C VAL A 270 16.09 2.87 -4.23
N LEU A 271 16.69 3.50 -3.22
CA LEU A 271 16.55 4.93 -3.03
C LEU A 271 17.47 5.66 -4.01
N VAL A 272 16.89 6.30 -5.02
CA VAL A 272 17.63 7.02 -6.08
C VAL A 272 17.94 8.47 -5.66
N ASP A 273 17.19 9.01 -4.70
CA ASP A 273 17.31 10.39 -4.21
C ASP A 273 17.08 10.50 -2.69
N ASP A 274 17.47 11.61 -2.08
CA ASP A 274 17.18 11.89 -0.66
C ASP A 274 15.72 12.33 -0.43
N SER A 275 14.78 11.94 -1.30
CA SER A 275 13.37 12.32 -1.20
C SER A 275 12.62 11.60 -0.07
N SER A 276 13.17 10.49 0.41
CA SER A 276 12.57 9.61 1.40
C SER A 276 13.66 8.93 2.25
N VAL A 277 13.22 8.26 3.32
CA VAL A 277 14.04 7.29 4.05
C VAL A 277 14.32 6.06 3.18
N CYS A 278 15.28 5.23 3.61
CA CYS A 278 15.60 3.98 2.92
C CYS A 278 14.36 3.06 2.76
N ALA A 279 14.39 2.22 1.72
CA ALA A 279 13.25 1.43 1.29
C ALA A 279 12.73 0.45 2.35
N SER A 280 13.63 -0.20 3.09
CA SER A 280 13.27 -1.08 4.21
C SER A 280 12.52 -0.33 5.32
N MET A 281 13.00 0.87 5.70
CA MET A 281 12.36 1.70 6.71
C MET A 281 10.99 2.22 6.26
N TYR A 282 10.87 2.60 4.98
CA TYR A 282 9.58 3.00 4.38
C TYR A 282 8.58 1.84 4.41
N HIS A 283 9.01 0.65 3.97
CA HIS A 283 8.22 -0.57 3.95
C HIS A 283 7.70 -0.93 5.36
N ASP A 284 8.59 -1.01 6.35
CA ASP A 284 8.23 -1.41 7.70
C ASP A 284 7.31 -0.36 8.36
N SER A 285 7.56 0.93 8.13
CA SER A 285 6.69 2.01 8.59
C SER A 285 5.29 1.95 7.97
N LEU A 286 5.19 1.68 6.67
CA LEU A 286 3.90 1.59 5.97
C LEU A 286 3.06 0.45 6.54
N ILE A 287 3.64 -0.73 6.68
CA ILE A 287 2.94 -1.91 7.22
C ILE A 287 2.52 -1.68 8.66
N TRP A 288 3.42 -1.18 9.50
CA TRP A 288 3.11 -0.87 10.89
C TRP A 288 1.92 0.10 11.01
N ARG A 289 1.89 1.15 10.18
CA ARG A 289 0.81 2.13 10.21
C ARG A 289 -0.51 1.58 9.68
N ILE A 290 -0.48 0.72 8.66
CA ILE A 290 -1.68 0.00 8.20
C ILE A 290 -2.28 -0.86 9.32
N ILE A 291 -1.43 -1.62 10.02
CA ILE A 291 -1.84 -2.44 11.17
C ILE A 291 -2.41 -1.55 12.28
N ALA A 292 -1.70 -0.48 12.64
CA ALA A 292 -2.14 0.44 13.68
C ALA A 292 -3.49 1.09 13.35
N LEU A 293 -3.72 1.45 12.08
CA LEU A 293 -5.01 1.99 11.64
C LEU A 293 -6.12 0.95 11.78
N GLY A 294 -5.88 -0.29 11.34
CA GLY A 294 -6.84 -1.39 11.49
C GLY A 294 -7.20 -1.67 12.95
N ALA A 295 -6.19 -1.79 13.80
CA ALA A 295 -6.37 -2.14 15.20
C ALA A 295 -7.10 -1.06 16.00
N ASN A 296 -6.79 0.22 15.75
CA ASN A 296 -7.34 1.33 16.53
C ASN A 296 -8.67 1.86 15.98
N GLU A 297 -8.85 1.90 14.64
CA GLU A 297 -9.93 2.67 14.00
C GLU A 297 -10.78 1.84 13.02
N ARG A 298 -10.37 0.60 12.74
CA ARG A 298 -10.88 -0.26 11.65
C ARG A 298 -10.67 0.36 10.27
N CYS A 299 -9.70 -0.18 9.53
CA CYS A 299 -9.38 0.29 8.18
C CYS A 299 -10.26 -0.41 7.12
N LEU A 300 -10.28 0.10 5.90
CA LEU A 300 -10.81 -0.61 4.74
C LEU A 300 -10.08 -1.96 4.54
N PRO A 301 -10.71 -2.98 3.91
CA PRO A 301 -10.04 -4.27 3.64
C PRO A 301 -8.74 -4.11 2.84
N ILE A 302 -7.61 -4.49 3.45
CA ILE A 302 -6.29 -4.44 2.83
C ILE A 302 -5.74 -5.87 2.73
N VAL A 303 -5.44 -6.31 1.51
CA VAL A 303 -4.81 -7.61 1.21
C VAL A 303 -3.38 -7.39 0.75
N LEU A 304 -2.41 -7.81 1.56
CA LEU A 304 -1.00 -7.81 1.21
C LEU A 304 -0.64 -9.19 0.64
N VAL A 305 -0.15 -9.25 -0.59
CA VAL A 305 0.22 -10.50 -1.24
C VAL A 305 1.74 -10.56 -1.32
N THR A 306 2.30 -11.68 -0.86
CA THR A 306 3.75 -11.85 -0.82
C THR A 306 4.16 -13.28 -1.11
N SER A 307 5.30 -13.43 -1.76
CA SER A 307 5.98 -14.73 -1.89
C SER A 307 7.26 -14.80 -1.08
N ASP A 308 7.56 -13.78 -0.26
CA ASP A 308 8.75 -13.74 0.59
C ASP A 308 8.48 -14.47 1.91
N SER A 309 9.43 -15.29 2.34
CA SER A 309 9.40 -16.01 3.61
C SER A 309 9.51 -15.08 4.82
N TYR A 310 9.90 -13.81 4.65
CA TYR A 310 9.89 -12.81 5.73
C TYR A 310 8.56 -12.79 6.51
N TYR A 311 7.44 -12.88 5.79
CA TYR A 311 6.12 -12.80 6.40
C TYR A 311 5.64 -14.10 7.06
N SER A 312 6.39 -15.20 6.93
CA SER A 312 6.02 -16.50 7.50
C SER A 312 6.22 -16.60 9.02
N TYR A 313 7.09 -15.76 9.59
CA TYR A 313 7.40 -15.81 11.03
C TYR A 313 8.08 -14.53 11.54
N ARG A 314 8.90 -13.88 10.71
CA ARG A 314 9.65 -12.68 11.15
C ARG A 314 8.74 -11.49 11.37
N ALA A 315 7.72 -11.31 10.54
CA ALA A 315 6.73 -10.25 10.76
C ALA A 315 6.02 -10.38 12.13
N TYR A 316 5.71 -11.60 12.59
CA TYR A 316 5.19 -11.82 13.94
C TYR A 316 6.17 -11.36 15.03
N MET A 317 7.46 -11.73 14.89
CA MET A 317 8.50 -11.36 15.86
C MET A 317 8.77 -9.85 15.86
N ASP A 318 8.81 -9.23 14.68
CA ASP A 318 9.14 -7.82 14.51
C ASP A 318 8.01 -6.91 15.00
N PHE A 319 6.76 -7.37 14.91
CA PHE A 319 5.59 -6.57 15.26
C PHE A 319 4.87 -7.01 16.55
N GLY A 320 5.21 -8.16 17.13
CA GLY A 320 4.91 -8.52 18.52
C GLY A 320 3.47 -8.97 18.85
N PHE A 321 2.59 -9.18 17.86
CA PHE A 321 1.26 -9.74 18.09
C PHE A 321 0.96 -10.95 17.18
N PRO A 322 0.45 -12.07 17.72
CA PRO A 322 0.21 -13.30 16.95
C PRO A 322 -0.93 -13.14 15.94
N ASP A 323 -1.83 -12.20 16.22
CA ASP A 323 -3.03 -11.95 15.43
C ASP A 323 -2.88 -10.75 14.48
N ILE A 324 -1.68 -10.20 14.26
CA ILE A 324 -1.49 -9.00 13.40
C ILE A 324 -2.01 -9.22 12.00
N PHE A 325 -1.85 -10.45 11.54
CA PHE A 325 -2.30 -10.90 10.25
C PHE A 325 -3.19 -12.10 10.45
N ILE A 326 -4.28 -12.15 9.69
CA ILE A 326 -4.85 -13.45 9.35
C ILE A 326 -3.87 -14.09 8.36
N SER A 327 -2.75 -14.60 8.87
CA SER A 327 -1.75 -15.31 8.10
C SER A 327 -2.34 -16.67 7.74
N ARG A 328 -2.98 -16.74 6.58
CA ARG A 328 -3.42 -18.01 5.99
C ARG A 328 -2.34 -18.48 5.04
N GLU A 329 -1.17 -18.68 5.63
CA GLU A 329 -0.05 -19.33 4.97
C GLU A 329 -0.49 -20.73 4.57
N THR A 330 -0.81 -20.93 3.30
CA THR A 330 -0.79 -22.23 2.60
C THR A 330 -1.56 -22.14 1.28
N PHE A 331 -1.04 -21.30 0.40
CA PHE A 331 -0.80 -21.87 -0.91
C PHE A 331 0.51 -22.66 -0.81
N GLY A 332 0.46 -23.96 -1.07
CA GLY A 332 1.64 -24.80 -1.17
C GLY A 332 1.51 -25.64 -2.42
N TRP A 333 2.64 -25.97 -3.04
CA TRP A 333 2.65 -27.00 -4.05
C TRP A 333 2.31 -28.34 -3.41
N THR A 334 1.54 -29.18 -4.09
CA THR A 334 1.58 -30.61 -3.81
C THR A 334 3.00 -31.14 -4.07
N PRO A 335 3.40 -32.26 -3.46
CA PRO A 335 4.72 -32.85 -3.73
C PRO A 335 4.97 -33.13 -5.23
N ALA A 336 3.91 -33.47 -5.98
CA ALA A 336 3.98 -33.66 -7.42
C ALA A 336 4.20 -32.35 -8.19
N GLU A 337 3.47 -31.28 -7.83
CA GLU A 337 3.68 -29.93 -8.39
C GLU A 337 5.08 -29.42 -8.05
N ALA A 338 5.54 -29.60 -6.81
CA ALA A 338 6.88 -29.20 -6.38
C ALA A 338 7.96 -29.95 -7.17
N LYS A 339 7.77 -31.25 -7.43
CA LYS A 339 8.71 -32.05 -8.23
C LYS A 339 8.81 -31.54 -9.67
N ILE A 340 7.70 -31.15 -10.30
CA ILE A 340 7.71 -30.57 -11.66
C ILE A 340 8.46 -29.22 -11.69
N HIS A 341 8.35 -28.42 -10.62
CA HIS A 341 8.94 -27.08 -10.56
C HIS A 341 10.39 -27.05 -10.06
N LEU A 342 10.81 -28.03 -9.25
CA LEU A 342 12.15 -28.08 -8.66
C LEU A 342 13.12 -28.95 -9.47
N ALA A 343 12.62 -29.98 -10.16
CA ALA A 343 13.47 -30.94 -10.88
C ALA A 343 14.04 -30.35 -12.17
N GLY A 344 15.35 -30.52 -12.37
CA GLY A 344 16.05 -30.12 -13.59
C GLY A 344 16.43 -28.64 -13.66
N GLN A 345 15.70 -27.74 -12.99
CA GLN A 345 16.06 -26.31 -12.92
C GLN A 345 16.90 -25.97 -11.68
N PHE A 346 16.53 -26.51 -10.51
CA PHE A 346 17.16 -26.14 -9.24
C PHE A 346 17.86 -27.32 -8.58
N PHE A 347 17.34 -28.54 -8.74
CA PHE A 347 17.92 -29.74 -8.17
C PHE A 347 17.93 -30.84 -9.23
N SER A 348 19.02 -31.60 -9.26
CA SER A 348 19.06 -32.87 -9.98
C SER A 348 18.03 -33.83 -9.40
N GLN A 349 17.62 -34.82 -10.19
CA GLN A 349 16.65 -35.81 -9.73
C GLN A 349 17.13 -36.54 -8.46
N SER A 350 18.43 -36.85 -8.37
CA SER A 350 19.05 -37.46 -7.20
C SER A 350 19.05 -36.56 -5.96
N GLU A 351 19.31 -35.25 -6.11
CA GLU A 351 19.21 -34.30 -5.00
C GLU A 351 17.78 -34.18 -4.49
N LEU A 352 16.79 -34.15 -5.40
CA LEU A 352 15.39 -34.10 -5.03
C LEU A 352 14.92 -35.36 -4.31
N ASP A 353 15.37 -36.53 -4.76
CA ASP A 353 15.02 -37.78 -4.11
C ASP A 353 15.57 -37.81 -2.67
N VAL A 354 16.81 -37.32 -2.46
CA VAL A 354 17.39 -37.14 -1.11
C VAL A 354 16.61 -36.09 -0.30
N ILE A 355 16.23 -34.96 -0.90
CA ILE A 355 15.46 -33.91 -0.22
C ILE A 355 14.10 -34.46 0.23
N VAL A 356 13.41 -35.19 -0.63
CA VAL A 356 12.11 -35.81 -0.31
C VAL A 356 12.26 -36.91 0.73
N GLU A 357 13.33 -37.70 0.68
CA GLU A 357 13.66 -38.73 1.67
C GLU A 357 13.96 -38.13 3.05
N VAL A 358 14.76 -37.05 3.11
CA VAL A 358 15.25 -36.45 4.36
C VAL A 358 14.25 -35.49 4.99
N LEU A 359 13.62 -34.63 4.19
CA LEU A 359 12.73 -33.56 4.69
C LEU A 359 11.25 -33.89 4.57
N GLY A 360 10.94 -35.02 3.94
CA GLY A 360 9.58 -35.46 3.64
C GLY A 360 8.92 -34.63 2.56
N SER A 361 7.67 -34.98 2.23
CA SER A 361 6.86 -34.30 1.23
C SER A 361 6.25 -32.98 1.74
N ASN A 362 6.92 -32.29 2.68
CA ASN A 362 6.41 -31.08 3.29
C ASN A 362 6.65 -29.88 2.36
N PRO A 363 5.59 -29.23 1.84
CA PRO A 363 5.72 -28.12 0.90
C PRO A 363 6.51 -26.93 1.46
N ARG A 364 6.52 -26.75 2.80
CA ARG A 364 7.31 -25.71 3.46
C ARG A 364 8.80 -25.97 3.37
N HIS A 365 9.26 -27.19 3.66
CA HIS A 365 10.69 -27.52 3.64
C HIS A 365 11.24 -27.42 2.21
N LEU A 366 10.44 -27.84 1.23
CA LEU A 366 10.77 -27.69 -0.19
C LEU A 366 10.86 -26.21 -0.58
N PHE A 367 9.93 -25.37 -0.11
CA PHE A 367 9.97 -23.92 -0.34
C PHE A 367 11.13 -23.22 0.38
N GLU A 368 11.44 -23.59 1.63
CA GLU A 368 12.55 -23.00 2.38
C GLU A 368 13.91 -23.40 1.79
N LEU A 369 14.08 -24.66 1.36
CA LEU A 369 15.26 -25.09 0.59
C LEU A 369 15.39 -24.33 -0.73
N TYR A 370 14.28 -24.17 -1.43
CA TYR A 370 14.22 -23.40 -2.66
C TYR A 370 14.63 -21.94 -2.42
N ALA A 371 14.02 -21.28 -1.42
CA ALA A 371 14.35 -19.90 -1.05
C ALA A 371 15.81 -19.75 -0.56
N LEU A 372 16.33 -20.74 0.17
CA LEU A 372 17.74 -20.78 0.60
C LEU A 372 18.68 -20.87 -0.61
N LYS A 373 18.44 -21.80 -1.54
CA LYS A 373 19.26 -21.97 -2.75
C LYS A 373 19.25 -20.74 -3.67
N LEU A 374 18.17 -19.96 -3.64
CA LEU A 374 18.04 -18.70 -4.37
C LEU A 374 18.57 -17.48 -3.64
N SER A 375 18.86 -17.61 -2.35
CA SER A 375 19.45 -16.51 -1.59
C SER A 375 20.89 -16.30 -2.04
N SER A 376 21.29 -15.03 -2.15
CA SER A 376 22.67 -14.65 -2.48
C SER A 376 23.70 -15.16 -1.47
N SER A 377 23.26 -15.60 -0.29
CA SER A 377 24.09 -16.22 0.75
C SER A 377 24.49 -17.66 0.44
N PHE A 378 23.74 -18.36 -0.41
CA PHE A 378 23.99 -19.77 -0.75
C PHE A 378 24.60 -19.95 -2.15
N GLN A 379 24.57 -18.90 -2.98
CA GLN A 379 25.21 -18.84 -4.30
C GLN A 379 26.65 -18.29 -4.26
N LYS A 380 27.16 -17.94 -3.07
CA LYS A 380 28.59 -17.72 -2.81
C LYS A 380 29.20 -19.01 -2.29
#